data_AF-A0A554W2P3-F1
#
_entry.id   AF-A0A554W2P3-F1
#
_cell.length_a   1.000
_cell.length_b   1.000
_cell.length_c   1.000
_cell.angle_alpha   90.00
_cell.angle_beta   90.00
_cell.angle_gamma   90.00
#
_symmetry.space_group_name_H-M   'P 1'
#
loop_
_entity.id
_entity.type
_entity.pdbx_description
1 polymer ?
#
loop_
_entity_poly.entity_id
_entity_poly.type
_entity_poly.pdbx_seq_one_letter_code
_entity_poly.pdbx_strand_id
1 'polypeptide(L)' 'MARWASHRRTSRVETDEIEPSRRPASVSPADRRVQISAAKARVTLDKLTGDETPRWIIALSKEPPE' A
#
# COMPACT_ATOMS: atom_id res chain seq x y z
N MET A 1 51.53 18.18 -4.35
CA MET A 1 50.69 17.84 -5.52
C MET A 1 49.66 16.80 -5.09
N ALA A 2 48.44 17.25 -4.77
CA ALA A 2 47.37 16.40 -4.23
C ALA A 2 46.53 15.82 -5.37
N ARG A 3 46.43 14.49 -5.46
CA ARG A 3 45.57 13.79 -6.43
C ARG A 3 44.22 13.54 -5.76
N TRP A 4 43.23 14.39 -6.05
CA TRP A 4 41.84 14.12 -5.69
C TRP A 4 41.31 12.96 -6.54
N ALA A 5 41.17 11.79 -5.92
CA ALA A 5 40.43 10.68 -6.50
C ALA A 5 38.94 10.98 -6.42
N SER A 6 38.36 11.32 -7.57
CA SER A 6 36.92 11.48 -7.78
C SER A 6 36.20 10.17 -7.45
N HIS A 7 35.73 10.03 -6.21
CA HIS A 7 34.73 9.01 -5.88
C HIS A 7 33.39 9.51 -6.42
N ARG A 8 33.16 9.26 -7.71
CA ARG A 8 31.82 9.33 -8.27
C ARG A 8 30.97 8.36 -7.47
N ARG A 9 30.10 8.94 -6.65
CA ARG A 9 28.95 8.29 -6.03
C ARG A 9 28.14 7.63 -7.14
N THR A 10 28.41 6.36 -7.41
CA THR A 10 27.50 5.52 -8.17
C THR A 10 26.37 5.17 -7.20
N SER A 11 25.38 6.05 -7.15
CA SER A 11 24.04 5.69 -6.73
C SER A 11 23.57 4.58 -7.65
N ARG A 12 23.89 3.33 -7.28
CA ARG A 12 23.11 2.17 -7.70
C ARG A 12 21.77 2.40 -7.04
N VAL A 13 20.88 3.07 -7.77
CA VAL A 13 19.45 2.96 -7.52
C VAL A 13 19.16 1.52 -7.86
N GLU A 14 19.38 0.66 -6.87
CA GLU A 14 18.79 -0.66 -6.81
C GLU A 14 17.31 -0.34 -6.72
N THR A 15 16.68 -0.21 -7.89
CA THR A 15 15.26 -0.46 -8.05
C THR A 15 15.10 -1.87 -7.53
N ASP A 16 14.85 -1.97 -6.23
CA ASP A 16 14.15 -3.07 -5.61
C ASP A 16 12.88 -3.16 -6.46
N GLU A 17 12.93 -4.03 -7.47
CA GLU A 17 11.81 -4.35 -8.30
C GLU A 17 10.81 -4.97 -7.33
N ILE A 18 9.96 -4.12 -6.76
CA ILE A 18 8.81 -4.57 -5.97
C ILE A 18 8.01 -5.38 -6.98
N GLU A 19 8.25 -6.70 -7.00
CA GLU A 19 7.53 -7.63 -7.86
C GLU A 19 6.05 -7.31 -7.59
N PRO A 20 5.28 -6.86 -8.60
CA PRO A 20 3.92 -6.41 -8.36
C PRO A 20 3.20 -7.56 -7.69
N SER A 21 2.78 -7.34 -6.43
CA SER A 21 2.15 -8.35 -5.59
C SER A 21 1.14 -9.09 -6.45
N ARG A 22 1.44 -10.37 -6.71
CA ARG A 22 0.59 -11.26 -7.49
C ARG A 22 -0.73 -11.26 -6.75
N ARG A 23 -1.72 -10.55 -7.32
CA ARG A 23 -3.09 -10.41 -6.79
C ARG A 23 -3.44 -11.69 -6.07
N PRO A 24 -3.86 -11.64 -4.79
CA PRO A 24 -4.03 -12.86 -4.00
C PRO A 24 -4.90 -13.83 -4.79
N ALA A 25 -4.29 -14.96 -5.15
CA ALA A 25 -4.98 -16.12 -5.70
C ALA A 25 -6.09 -16.43 -4.70
N SER A 26 -7.35 -16.11 -5.04
CA SER A 26 -8.52 -16.14 -4.16
C SER A 26 -8.22 -15.72 -2.70
N VAL A 27 -8.48 -14.46 -2.34
CA VAL A 27 -8.43 -14.04 -0.93
C VAL A 27 -9.19 -15.05 -0.07
N SER A 28 -8.51 -15.62 0.93
CA SER A 28 -9.20 -16.51 1.86
C SER A 28 -10.33 -15.73 2.55
N PRO A 29 -11.39 -16.39 3.05
CA PRO A 29 -12.43 -15.70 3.81
C PRO A 29 -11.86 -14.88 4.98
N ALA A 30 -10.79 -15.38 5.61
CA ALA A 30 -10.09 -14.66 6.67
C ALA A 30 -9.43 -13.36 6.16
N ASP A 31 -8.73 -13.42 5.03
CA ASP A 31 -8.11 -12.22 4.42
C ASP A 31 -9.17 -11.20 3.99
N ARG A 32 -10.31 -11.69 3.46
CA ARG A 32 -11.43 -10.82 3.08
C ARG A 32 -11.98 -10.05 4.28
N ARG A 33 -12.12 -10.69 5.44
CA ARG A 33 -12.52 -9.99 6.69
C ARG A 33 -11.54 -8.91 7.11
N VAL A 34 -10.23 -9.19 7.00
CA VAL A 34 -9.19 -8.21 7.30
C VAL A 34 -9.29 -7.02 6.35
N GLN A 35 -9.50 -7.26 5.04
CA GLN A 35 -9.68 -6.20 4.05
C GLN A 35 -10.90 -5.32 4.33
N ILE A 36 -12.05 -5.91 4.67
CA ILE A 36 -13.26 -5.17 5.05
C ILE A 36 -13.00 -4.33 6.31
N SER A 37 -12.30 -4.89 7.30
CA SER A 37 -11.96 -4.18 8.54
C SER A 37 -11.01 -3.01 8.29
N ALA A 38 -9.99 -3.21 7.45
CA ALA A 38 -9.07 -2.16 7.03
C ALA A 38 -9.80 -1.06 6.24
N ALA A 39 -10.74 -1.42 5.36
CA ALA A 39 -11.56 -0.45 4.63
C ALA A 39 -12.41 0.41 5.56
N LYS A 40 -13.06 -0.18 6.57
CA LYS A 40 -13.82 0.55 7.60
C LYS A 40 -12.95 1.52 8.39
N ALA A 41 -11.74 1.08 8.78
CA ALA A 41 -10.79 1.93 9.47
C ALA A 41 -10.38 3.13 8.61
N ARG A 42 -10.07 2.90 7.33
CA ARG A 42 -9.69 3.98 6.39
C ARG A 42 -10.81 5.00 6.21
N VAL A 43 -12.05 4.56 5.98
CA VAL A 43 -13.23 5.45 5.89
C VAL A 43 -13.35 6.34 7.13
N THR A 44 -13.13 5.76 8.31
CA THR A 44 -13.21 6.51 9.57
C THR A 44 -12.11 7.56 9.67
N LEU A 45 -10.87 7.18 9.34
CA LEU A 45 -9.73 8.10 9.37
C LEU A 45 -9.91 9.25 8.40
N ASP A 46 -10.29 8.97 7.16
CA ASP A 46 -10.49 9.97 6.12
C ASP A 46 -11.56 10.99 6.54
N LYS A 47 -12.65 10.52 7.16
CA LYS A 47 -13.68 11.40 7.72
C LYS A 47 -13.13 12.32 8.82
N LEU A 48 -12.21 11.84 9.65
CA LEU A 48 -11.60 12.63 10.72
C LEU A 48 -10.58 13.63 10.20
N THR A 49 -9.85 13.29 9.15
CA THR A 49 -8.83 14.16 8.53
C THR A 49 -9.42 15.12 7.50
N GLY A 50 -10.66 14.89 7.06
CA GLY A 50 -11.30 15.64 5.98
C GLY A 50 -10.87 15.18 4.59
N ASP A 51 -10.24 14.01 4.48
CA ASP A 51 -9.83 13.42 3.21
C ASP A 51 -11.02 12.74 2.52
N GLU A 52 -11.00 12.70 1.19
CA GLU A 52 -11.97 11.95 0.41
C GLU A 52 -11.59 10.46 0.37
N THR A 53 -12.48 9.59 0.86
CA THR A 53 -12.29 8.14 0.71
C THR A 53 -12.66 7.68 -0.71
N PRO A 54 -11.80 6.89 -1.39
CA PRO A 54 -12.13 6.29 -2.67
C PRO A 54 -13.40 5.43 -2.65
N ARG A 55 -14.24 5.56 -3.69
CA ARG A 55 -15.55 4.87 -3.78
C ARG A 55 -15.48 3.35 -3.63
N TRP A 56 -14.42 2.71 -4.15
CA TRP A 56 -14.24 1.26 -4.04
C TRP A 56 -13.92 0.82 -2.60
N ILE A 57 -13.23 1.64 -1.81
CA ILE A 57 -13.00 1.38 -0.37
C ILE A 57 -14.32 1.54 0.39
N ILE A 58 -15.12 2.56 0.04
CA ILE A 58 -16.46 2.73 0.63
C ILE A 58 -17.33 1.51 0.33
N ALA A 59 -17.33 1.00 -0.90
CA ALA A 59 -18.06 -0.20 -1.28
C ALA A 59 -17.57 -1.42 -0.47
N LEU A 60 -16.25 -1.66 -0.42
CA LEU A 60 -15.64 -2.75 0.32
C LEU A 60 -15.96 -2.70 1.82
N SER A 61 -16.01 -1.50 2.41
CA SER A 61 -16.32 -1.32 3.84
C SER A 61 -17.75 -1.73 4.22
N LYS A 62 -18.66 -1.79 3.24
CA LYS A 62 -20.07 -2.14 3.42
C LYS A 62 -20.35 -3.63 3.24
N GLU A 63 -19.35 -4.41 2.82
CA GLU A 63 -19.52 -5.84 2.63
C GLU A 63 -19.65 -6.58 3.99
N PRO A 64 -20.43 -7.67 4.04
CA PRO A 64 -20.50 -8.51 5.24
C PRO A 64 -19.18 -9.27 5.44
N PRO A 65 -18.65 -9.32 6.67
CA PRO A 65 -17.59 -10.27 7.02
C PRO A 65 -18.21 -11.67 7.15
N GLU A 66 -17.89 -12.59 6.25
CA GLU A 66 -18.34 -14.00 6.32
C GLU A 66 -17.89 -14.74 7.59
#